data_AF-A1VVT8-F1
#
_entry.id   AF-A1VVT8-F1
#
_cell.length_a   1.000
_cell.length_b   1.000
_cell.length_c   1.000
_cell.angle_alpha   90.00
_cell.angle_beta   90.00
_cell.angle_gamma   90.00
#
_symmetry.space_group_name_H-M   'P 1'
#
loop_
_entity.id
_entity.type
_entity.pdbx_description
1 polymer ?
#
loop_
_entity_poly.entity_id
_entity_poly.type
_entity_poly.pdbx_seq_one_letter_code
_entity_poly.pdbx_strand_id
1 'polypeptide(L)'
;MNTLPNPSTIASAGLPPGPISMEVLNSECFCISLDTAALRQALESEIGQPGLFDLIQQRCPYLFATRPVFLSHEHMRRMAQVVQAVESVVALPAYREEVLAAAPTIARHDPGGAKGVFFGYDFHATEGAFGLIEINTNAGGAMLNAVLARAQRACCAALQGLEPSPDAASSFEESIMSMFRREWSLSGHERPLRSIAIVDENPAQQYLYPEFLLFQRLFQRHGVQAVIAGPSEFTLRGGVLWHGDLAIDIVYNRLTDFSLAEPASATLREAYLTNAMVLTPHPRAHALYADKRNLTLLSDATRLQALGVPQATQDVLLAGIPHTQIVDPQQAERLWRDRRRLFFKPFAGFGGRAAYRGDKLTQRVWQEILAGGYVAQALVAPGGRALSNQEPVQMHKFDLRTYTYDGSVQWVAARLYQGQTTNFRTPGGGFAPVYEGPADRHMMGCTPVQHESRLFLLDDDAVQALDHERYVALARGEAPAGEFADRRFILVDWYLRLACSQPEAVVNETCSWLVFDANGWLDPLAAHTINVPASPTEAQWAQIRALVFGDAVPHLS
;
A
#
# COMPACT_ATOMS: atom_id res chain seq x y z
N MET A 1 -34.83 -27.11 -33.02
CA MET A 1 -36.03 -27.22 -32.15
C MET A 1 -35.57 -27.93 -30.89
N ASN A 2 -35.14 -27.15 -29.91
CA ASN A 2 -35.94 -26.71 -28.76
C ASN A 2 -36.12 -27.87 -27.76
N THR A 3 -35.39 -27.84 -26.65
CA THR A 3 -35.87 -27.21 -25.40
C THR A 3 -34.74 -27.18 -24.35
N LEU A 4 -34.52 -26.00 -23.77
CA LEU A 4 -33.69 -25.74 -22.59
C LEU A 4 -34.33 -26.37 -21.33
N PRO A 5 -33.54 -26.83 -20.32
CA PRO A 5 -34.05 -26.97 -18.97
C PRO A 5 -33.92 -25.66 -18.18
N ASN A 6 -34.95 -25.43 -17.36
CA ASN A 6 -35.19 -24.28 -16.48
C ASN A 6 -34.18 -24.15 -15.33
N PRO A 7 -33.95 -22.92 -14.81
CA PRO A 7 -33.05 -22.63 -13.71
C PRO A 7 -33.81 -22.48 -12.38
N SER A 8 -33.66 -23.41 -11.44
CA SER A 8 -34.05 -23.16 -10.04
C SER A 8 -33.65 -24.33 -9.14
N THR A 9 -32.44 -24.24 -8.59
CA THR A 9 -32.03 -24.78 -7.28
C THR A 9 -30.65 -24.19 -6.98
N ILE A 10 -30.61 -22.91 -6.57
CA ILE A 10 -29.49 -22.40 -5.79
C ILE A 10 -29.93 -22.56 -4.34
N ALA A 11 -29.60 -23.73 -3.77
CA ALA A 11 -29.59 -23.88 -2.34
C ALA A 11 -28.53 -22.90 -1.79
N SER A 12 -28.95 -22.08 -0.84
CA SER A 12 -28.12 -21.22 -0.01
C SER A 12 -27.13 -22.10 0.77
N ALA A 13 -25.97 -22.37 0.17
CA ALA A 13 -24.82 -22.84 0.90
C ALA A 13 -24.27 -21.66 1.71
N GLY A 14 -24.64 -21.60 2.99
CA GLY A 14 -23.95 -20.77 3.96
C GLY A 14 -22.47 -21.13 3.96
N LEU A 15 -21.62 -20.17 3.60
CA LEU A 15 -20.16 -20.30 3.70
C LEU A 15 -19.78 -20.41 5.18
N PRO A 16 -18.83 -21.28 5.56
CA PRO A 16 -18.39 -21.41 6.95
C PRO A 16 -17.70 -20.12 7.43
N PRO A 17 -17.69 -19.84 8.76
CA PRO A 17 -16.99 -18.69 9.34
C PRO A 17 -15.48 -18.93 9.21
N GLY A 18 -14.91 -18.44 8.12
CA GLY A 18 -13.47 -18.39 7.89
C GLY A 18 -12.92 -17.01 8.22
N PRO A 19 -11.60 -16.90 8.48
CA PRO A 19 -10.98 -15.61 8.74
C PRO A 19 -11.08 -14.68 7.54
N ILE A 20 -11.35 -13.38 7.79
CA ILE A 20 -11.37 -12.38 6.71
C ILE A 20 -9.97 -12.28 6.11
N SER A 21 -9.91 -12.52 4.80
CA SER A 21 -8.72 -12.26 4.02
C SER A 21 -8.37 -10.77 4.00
N MET A 22 -7.08 -10.44 4.07
CA MET A 22 -6.60 -9.06 3.88
C MET A 22 -6.97 -8.51 2.49
N GLU A 23 -7.16 -9.38 1.49
CA GLU A 23 -7.62 -8.98 0.16
C GLU A 23 -9.09 -8.52 0.19
N VAL A 24 -9.94 -9.20 0.96
CA VAL A 24 -11.33 -8.77 1.21
C VAL A 24 -11.37 -7.41 1.89
N LEU A 25 -10.51 -7.16 2.89
CA LEU A 25 -10.42 -5.82 3.50
C LEU A 25 -9.99 -4.75 2.49
N ASN A 26 -9.06 -5.09 1.58
CA ASN A 26 -8.64 -4.16 0.55
C ASN A 26 -9.75 -3.85 -0.47
N SER A 27 -10.69 -4.77 -0.73
CA SER A 27 -11.81 -4.57 -1.65
C SER A 27 -13.10 -4.03 -1.00
N GLU A 28 -13.34 -4.32 0.27
CA GLU A 28 -14.65 -4.08 0.93
C GLU A 28 -14.58 -3.10 2.10
N CYS A 29 -13.40 -2.79 2.66
CA CYS A 29 -13.29 -1.79 3.72
C CYS A 29 -13.14 -0.39 3.11
N PHE A 30 -14.06 0.54 3.37
CA PHE A 30 -13.99 1.91 2.82
C PHE A 30 -13.48 2.97 3.81
N CYS A 31 -13.01 2.51 4.97
CA CYS A 31 -12.51 3.35 6.06
C CYS A 31 -11.47 4.37 5.66
N ILE A 32 -11.64 5.59 6.18
CA ILE A 32 -10.66 6.66 6.16
C ILE A 32 -9.97 6.65 7.53
N SER A 33 -8.68 6.34 7.54
CA SER A 33 -7.87 6.26 8.77
C SER A 33 -7.03 7.53 9.00
N LEU A 34 -6.81 8.32 7.95
CA LEU A 34 -6.01 9.54 8.02
C LEU A 34 -6.81 10.70 8.61
N ASP A 35 -6.41 11.19 9.78
CA ASP A 35 -6.92 12.44 10.32
C ASP A 35 -6.11 13.63 9.78
N THR A 36 -6.76 14.51 9.03
CA THR A 36 -6.11 15.65 8.38
C THR A 36 -5.62 16.72 9.38
N ALA A 37 -6.32 16.91 10.50
CA ALA A 37 -5.89 17.84 11.54
C ALA A 37 -4.67 17.30 12.29
N ALA A 38 -4.63 16.00 12.58
CA ALA A 38 -3.46 15.34 13.15
C ALA A 38 -2.27 15.37 12.18
N LEU A 39 -2.50 15.17 10.88
CA LEU A 39 -1.47 15.28 9.86
C LEU A 39 -0.88 16.69 9.80
N ARG A 40 -1.74 17.73 9.81
CA ARG A 40 -1.29 19.12 9.89
C ARG A 40 -0.45 19.35 11.13
N GLN A 41 -0.93 18.95 12.30
CA GLN A 41 -0.22 19.10 13.57
C GLN A 41 1.13 18.37 13.55
N ALA A 42 1.19 17.15 13.03
CA ALA A 42 2.43 16.39 12.91
C ALA A 42 3.43 17.11 11.99
N LEU A 43 3.02 17.56 10.81
CA LEU A 43 3.91 18.28 9.88
C LEU A 43 4.39 19.63 10.41
N GLU A 44 3.52 20.37 11.10
CA GLU A 44 3.86 21.68 11.66
C GLU A 44 4.77 21.55 12.91
N SER A 45 4.54 20.56 13.76
CA SER A 45 5.36 20.31 14.95
C SER A 45 6.76 19.76 14.61
N GLU A 46 6.88 18.89 13.60
CA GLU A 46 8.17 18.31 13.19
C GLU A 46 9.16 19.36 12.67
N ILE A 47 8.67 20.38 11.97
CA ILE A 47 9.53 21.46 11.44
C ILE A 47 9.77 22.57 12.46
N GLY A 48 8.91 22.70 13.47
CA GLY A 48 8.96 23.83 14.42
C GLY A 48 8.73 25.19 13.76
N GLN A 49 8.25 25.21 12.51
CA GLN A 49 7.84 26.41 11.78
C GLN A 49 6.55 26.10 10.98
N PRO A 50 5.55 27.00 10.99
CA PRO A 50 4.38 26.86 10.15
C PRO A 50 4.73 26.80 8.66
N GLY A 51 3.96 26.03 7.89
CA GLY A 51 4.00 26.09 6.42
C GLY A 51 4.39 24.80 5.68
N LEU A 52 4.90 23.76 6.36
CA LEU A 52 5.18 22.47 5.67
C LEU A 52 3.90 21.83 5.13
N PHE A 53 2.83 21.84 5.92
CA PHE A 53 1.53 21.31 5.50
C PHE A 53 1.02 22.05 4.26
N ASP A 54 1.05 23.38 4.27
CA ASP A 54 0.58 24.19 3.14
C ASP A 54 1.47 23.99 1.91
N LEU A 55 2.79 23.85 2.07
CA LEU A 55 3.72 23.49 1.00
C LEU A 55 3.35 22.15 0.35
N ILE A 56 3.05 21.13 1.17
CA ILE A 56 2.62 19.81 0.69
C ILE A 56 1.27 19.93 -0.04
N GLN A 57 0.29 20.64 0.51
CA GLN A 57 -1.00 20.83 -0.15
C GLN A 57 -0.86 21.51 -1.52
N GLN A 58 0.03 22.50 -1.64
CA GLN A 58 0.21 23.24 -2.89
C GLN A 58 1.00 22.46 -3.95
N ARG A 59 2.05 21.73 -3.55
CA ARG A 59 2.97 21.08 -4.50
C ARG A 59 2.71 19.60 -4.71
N CYS A 60 2.17 18.93 -3.69
CA CYS A 60 2.04 17.48 -3.61
C CYS A 60 0.68 17.08 -3.00
N PRO A 61 -0.46 17.55 -3.55
CA PRO A 61 -1.79 17.37 -2.94
C PRO A 61 -2.21 15.89 -2.77
N TYR A 62 -1.56 14.98 -3.49
CA TYR A 62 -1.83 13.54 -3.48
C TYR A 62 -0.68 12.73 -2.88
N LEU A 63 0.13 13.35 -2.02
CA LEU A 63 1.28 12.70 -1.38
C LEU A 63 0.86 11.61 -0.40
N PHE A 64 -0.26 11.80 0.29
CA PHE A 64 -0.79 10.90 1.30
C PHE A 64 -2.15 10.36 0.88
N ALA A 65 -2.26 9.03 0.87
CA ALA A 65 -3.54 8.37 0.73
C ALA A 65 -4.30 8.42 2.07
N THR A 66 -5.62 8.55 1.99
CA THR A 66 -6.48 8.66 3.19
C THR A 66 -6.84 7.30 3.80
N ARG A 67 -6.45 6.21 3.14
CA ARG A 67 -6.85 4.83 3.47
C ARG A 67 -5.63 3.93 3.67
N PRO A 68 -5.71 2.95 4.57
CA PRO A 68 -4.65 1.96 4.75
C PRO A 68 -4.71 0.91 3.64
N VAL A 69 -3.62 0.17 3.49
CA VAL A 69 -3.57 -1.09 2.76
C VAL A 69 -3.40 -2.22 3.76
N PHE A 70 -4.18 -3.28 3.60
CA PHE A 70 -4.13 -4.45 4.48
C PHE A 70 -3.19 -5.50 3.91
N LEU A 71 -2.35 -6.09 4.76
CA LEU A 71 -1.40 -7.11 4.34
C LEU A 71 -1.29 -8.21 5.39
N SER A 72 -1.16 -9.46 4.96
CA SER A 72 -1.03 -10.58 5.90
C SER A 72 0.36 -10.61 6.54
N HIS A 73 0.42 -11.10 7.78
CA HIS A 73 1.69 -11.37 8.47
C HIS A 73 2.63 -12.24 7.63
N GLU A 74 2.08 -13.23 6.91
CA GLU A 74 2.86 -14.10 6.03
C GLU A 74 3.51 -13.34 4.87
N HIS A 75 2.82 -12.34 4.28
CA HIS A 75 3.45 -11.49 3.25
C HIS A 75 4.55 -10.60 3.84
N MET A 76 4.36 -10.05 5.04
CA MET A 76 5.40 -9.28 5.74
C MET A 76 6.66 -10.14 5.97
N ARG A 77 6.46 -11.36 6.49
CA ARG A 77 7.52 -12.35 6.72
C ARG A 77 8.24 -12.71 5.42
N ARG A 78 7.51 -13.00 4.34
CA ARG A 78 8.09 -13.34 3.02
C ARG A 78 8.90 -12.18 2.44
N MET A 79 8.43 -10.93 2.53
CA MET A 79 9.20 -9.78 2.08
C MET A 79 10.53 -9.65 2.84
N ALA A 80 10.51 -9.80 4.16
CA ALA A 80 11.72 -9.77 4.98
C ALA A 80 12.70 -10.89 4.62
N GLN A 81 12.21 -12.11 4.36
CA GLN A 81 13.04 -13.23 3.92
C GLN A 81 13.72 -12.96 2.57
N VAL A 82 13.00 -12.36 1.61
CA VAL A 82 13.59 -11.98 0.32
C VAL A 82 14.69 -10.94 0.50
N VAL A 83 14.48 -9.93 1.34
CA VAL A 83 15.50 -8.90 1.64
C VAL A 83 16.76 -9.56 2.22
N GLN A 84 16.61 -10.44 3.21
CA GLN A 84 17.74 -11.16 3.82
C GLN A 84 18.45 -12.09 2.83
N ALA A 85 17.69 -12.78 1.96
CA ALA A 85 18.25 -13.64 0.94
C ALA A 85 19.08 -12.85 -0.08
N VAL A 86 18.58 -11.70 -0.55
CA VAL A 86 19.33 -10.80 -1.43
C VAL A 86 20.60 -10.31 -0.74
N GLU A 87 20.51 -9.87 0.52
CA GLU A 87 21.70 -9.42 1.27
C GLU A 87 22.77 -10.52 1.37
N SER A 88 22.36 -11.77 1.60
CA SER A 88 23.28 -12.91 1.66
C SER A 88 23.97 -13.21 0.32
N VAL A 89 23.28 -13.01 -0.81
CA VAL A 89 23.88 -13.17 -2.14
C VAL A 89 24.83 -12.02 -2.44
N VAL A 90 24.44 -10.78 -2.14
CA VAL A 90 25.30 -9.61 -2.33
C VAL A 90 26.57 -9.70 -1.46
N ALA A 91 26.53 -10.43 -0.35
CA ALA A 91 27.70 -10.69 0.48
C ALA A 91 28.74 -11.62 -0.18
N LEU A 92 28.35 -12.43 -1.17
CA LEU A 92 29.25 -13.40 -1.82
C LEU A 92 30.33 -12.70 -2.66
N PRO A 93 31.61 -13.09 -2.52
CA PRO A 93 32.68 -12.55 -3.36
C PRO A 93 32.42 -12.75 -4.85
N ALA A 94 31.99 -13.95 -5.27
CA ALA A 94 31.72 -14.26 -6.67
C ALA A 94 30.63 -13.35 -7.29
N TYR A 95 29.57 -13.05 -6.53
CA TYR A 95 28.52 -12.13 -6.97
C TYR A 95 29.09 -10.71 -7.14
N ARG A 96 29.82 -10.22 -6.14
CA ARG A 96 30.42 -8.87 -6.17
C ARG A 96 31.41 -8.73 -7.33
N GLU A 97 32.25 -9.73 -7.54
CA GLU A 97 33.21 -9.74 -8.65
C GLU A 97 32.50 -9.67 -10.00
N GLU A 98 31.47 -10.49 -10.21
CA GLU A 98 30.71 -10.51 -11.46
C GLU A 98 29.99 -9.17 -11.72
N VAL A 99 29.26 -8.66 -10.73
CA VAL A 99 28.48 -7.42 -10.88
C VAL A 99 29.40 -6.21 -11.04
N LEU A 100 30.46 -6.11 -10.24
CA LEU A 100 31.41 -5.00 -10.32
C LEU A 100 32.29 -5.08 -11.58
N ALA A 101 32.44 -6.26 -12.20
CA ALA A 101 33.13 -6.41 -13.47
C ALA A 101 32.49 -5.53 -14.57
N ALA A 102 31.16 -5.46 -14.60
CA ALA A 102 30.37 -4.72 -15.57
C ALA A 102 29.95 -3.30 -15.10
N ALA A 103 30.29 -2.92 -13.87
CA ALA A 103 29.91 -1.64 -13.28
C ALA A 103 30.89 -0.50 -13.64
N PRO A 104 30.46 0.78 -13.57
CA PRO A 104 31.35 1.92 -13.71
C PRO A 104 32.53 1.86 -12.72
N THR A 105 33.71 2.36 -13.11
CA THR A 105 34.94 2.29 -12.29
C THR A 105 34.76 2.81 -10.87
N ILE A 106 33.98 3.88 -10.68
CA ILE A 106 33.70 4.46 -9.36
C ILE A 106 32.97 3.49 -8.40
N ALA A 107 32.20 2.53 -8.92
CA ALA A 107 31.54 1.51 -8.10
C ALA A 107 32.55 0.49 -7.51
N ARG A 108 33.77 0.42 -8.05
CA ARG A 108 34.84 -0.39 -7.48
C ARG A 108 35.56 0.29 -6.33
N HIS A 109 35.42 1.62 -6.18
CA HIS A 109 35.96 2.34 -5.03
C HIS A 109 35.41 1.78 -3.72
N ASP A 110 36.27 1.69 -2.70
CA ASP A 110 35.89 1.19 -1.39
C ASP A 110 35.15 2.28 -0.60
N PRO A 111 33.88 2.09 -0.22
CA PRO A 111 33.10 3.12 0.47
C PRO A 111 33.49 3.25 1.95
N GLY A 112 34.62 2.67 2.36
CA GLY A 112 35.06 2.64 3.75
C GLY A 112 33.98 2.03 4.65
N GLY A 113 33.57 0.79 4.43
CA GLY A 113 32.63 0.09 5.31
C GLY A 113 31.17 0.55 5.32
N ALA A 114 30.84 1.74 4.78
CA ALA A 114 29.47 2.20 4.61
C ALA A 114 28.64 1.17 3.80
N LYS A 115 27.39 0.97 4.21
CA LYS A 115 26.48 -0.04 3.63
C LYS A 115 25.54 0.56 2.59
N GLY A 116 25.18 1.83 2.76
CA GLY A 116 24.14 2.51 2.01
C GLY A 116 22.84 2.64 2.80
N VAL A 117 22.43 3.87 3.08
CA VAL A 117 21.16 4.18 3.75
C VAL A 117 19.97 4.09 2.79
N PHE A 118 18.81 3.77 3.34
CA PHE A 118 17.50 3.81 2.65
C PHE A 118 17.43 3.03 1.34
N PHE A 119 17.64 1.72 1.44
CA PHE A 119 17.23 0.85 0.35
C PHE A 119 15.71 0.69 0.37
N GLY A 120 15.12 0.57 -0.81
CA GLY A 120 13.69 0.38 -1.02
C GLY A 120 13.44 -0.85 -1.87
N TYR A 121 12.94 -1.93 -1.26
CA TYR A 121 12.52 -3.12 -1.99
C TYR A 121 11.03 -3.02 -2.26
N ASP A 122 10.68 -2.97 -3.54
CA ASP A 122 9.31 -2.78 -3.99
C ASP A 122 8.70 -4.12 -4.38
N PHE A 123 7.54 -4.46 -3.83
CA PHE A 123 6.84 -5.72 -4.03
C PHE A 123 5.42 -5.50 -4.56
N HIS A 124 4.95 -6.45 -5.36
CA HIS A 124 3.52 -6.73 -5.48
C HIS A 124 3.20 -7.97 -4.63
N ALA A 125 2.17 -7.87 -3.79
CA ALA A 125 1.70 -8.97 -2.95
C ALA A 125 0.16 -8.97 -2.88
N THR A 126 -0.43 -10.08 -3.30
CA THR A 126 -1.86 -10.44 -3.21
C THR A 126 -1.95 -11.90 -2.78
N GLU A 127 -3.14 -12.45 -2.52
CA GLU A 127 -3.24 -13.87 -2.17
C GLU A 127 -2.76 -14.79 -3.29
N GLY A 128 -2.97 -14.38 -4.55
CA GLY A 128 -2.61 -15.17 -5.73
C GLY A 128 -1.25 -14.82 -6.37
N ALA A 129 -0.58 -13.74 -5.94
CA ALA A 129 0.63 -13.26 -6.59
C ALA A 129 1.59 -12.61 -5.59
N PHE A 130 2.88 -12.93 -5.69
CA PHE A 130 3.93 -12.33 -4.87
C PHE A 130 5.19 -12.14 -5.69
N GLY A 131 5.83 -10.99 -5.60
CA GLY A 131 7.14 -10.80 -6.20
C GLY A 131 7.77 -9.44 -5.94
N LEU A 132 9.08 -9.46 -5.72
CA LEU A 132 9.97 -8.30 -5.73
C LEU A 132 10.06 -7.75 -7.15
N ILE A 133 9.58 -6.53 -7.38
CA ILE A 133 9.59 -5.87 -8.68
C ILE A 133 10.81 -4.97 -8.87
N GLU A 134 11.35 -4.36 -7.81
CA GLU A 134 12.49 -3.43 -7.93
C GLU A 134 13.24 -3.29 -6.60
N ILE A 135 14.54 -3.06 -6.67
CA ILE A 135 15.36 -2.61 -5.54
C ILE A 135 15.88 -1.21 -5.87
N ASN A 136 15.74 -0.28 -4.92
CA ASN A 136 16.15 1.11 -5.05
C ASN A 136 17.20 1.39 -3.97
N THR A 137 18.25 2.15 -4.27
CA THR A 137 19.30 2.46 -3.29
C THR A 137 19.18 3.84 -2.63
N ASN A 138 18.28 4.72 -3.09
CA ASN A 138 18.03 6.06 -2.53
C ASN A 138 16.52 6.28 -2.27
N ALA A 139 15.86 5.31 -1.67
CA ALA A 139 14.40 5.29 -1.56
C ALA A 139 13.85 6.49 -0.78
N GLY A 140 13.01 7.29 -1.44
CA GLY A 140 12.25 8.35 -0.78
C GLY A 140 10.96 7.83 -0.12
N GLY A 141 10.42 8.64 0.78
CA GLY A 141 9.16 8.46 1.50
C GLY A 141 9.28 8.03 2.97
N ALA A 142 10.47 7.72 3.49
CA ALA A 142 10.63 7.19 4.84
C ALA A 142 10.10 8.17 5.91
N MET A 143 10.59 9.41 5.91
CA MET A 143 10.12 10.42 6.88
C MET A 143 8.66 10.82 6.66
N LEU A 144 8.20 10.79 5.42
CA LEU A 144 6.78 11.04 5.11
C LEU A 144 5.89 9.95 5.71
N ASN A 145 6.31 8.69 5.67
CA ASN A 145 5.58 7.59 6.31
C ASN A 145 5.63 7.64 7.83
N ALA A 146 6.75 8.10 8.43
CA ALA A 146 6.82 8.34 9.88
C ALA A 146 5.79 9.39 10.31
N VAL A 147 5.70 10.50 9.58
CA VAL A 147 4.69 11.54 9.83
C VAL A 147 3.27 11.01 9.58
N LEU A 148 3.07 10.25 8.50
CA LEU A 148 1.77 9.65 8.18
C LEU A 148 1.29 8.72 9.30
N ALA A 149 2.20 7.96 9.93
CA ALA A 149 1.88 7.06 11.04
C ALA A 149 1.34 7.82 12.26
N ARG A 150 1.87 9.02 12.57
CA ARG A 150 1.37 9.89 13.66
C ARG A 150 -0.07 10.38 13.44
N ALA A 151 -0.53 10.37 12.19
CA ALA A 151 -1.83 10.89 11.79
C ALA A 151 -2.89 9.80 11.55
N GLN A 152 -2.56 8.53 11.80
CA GLN A 152 -3.51 7.43 11.66
C GLN A 152 -4.39 7.28 12.90
N ARG A 153 -5.65 6.94 12.69
CA ARG A 153 -6.61 6.55 13.73
C ARG A 153 -7.44 5.37 13.26
N ALA A 154 -7.87 4.54 14.21
CA ALA A 154 -8.89 3.53 13.96
C ALA A 154 -10.17 4.23 13.46
N CYS A 155 -10.62 3.90 12.25
CA CYS A 155 -11.88 4.41 11.71
C CYS A 155 -13.11 3.78 12.37
N CYS A 156 -12.96 2.56 12.92
CA CYS A 156 -14.02 1.73 13.48
C CYS A 156 -13.41 0.68 14.43
N ALA A 157 -14.26 0.07 15.26
CA ALA A 157 -13.82 -0.94 16.24
C ALA A 157 -13.08 -2.13 15.59
N ALA A 158 -13.45 -2.52 14.37
CA ALA A 158 -12.82 -3.64 13.66
C ALA A 158 -11.37 -3.37 13.23
N LEU A 159 -10.96 -2.10 13.11
CA LEU A 159 -9.58 -1.73 12.80
C LEU A 159 -8.75 -1.41 14.04
N GLN A 160 -9.37 -1.31 15.21
CA GLN A 160 -8.67 -0.96 16.45
C GLN A 160 -7.56 -1.98 16.73
N GLY A 161 -6.34 -1.48 16.93
CA GLY A 161 -5.13 -2.29 17.15
C GLY A 161 -4.40 -2.72 15.87
N LEU A 162 -4.90 -2.40 14.68
CA LEU A 162 -4.18 -2.62 13.41
C LEU A 162 -3.42 -1.36 12.93
N GLU A 163 -3.79 -0.19 13.43
CA GLU A 163 -3.02 1.04 13.20
C GLU A 163 -1.59 0.97 13.76
N PRO A 164 -0.63 1.72 13.19
CA PRO A 164 0.69 1.87 13.78
C PRO A 164 0.59 2.26 15.26
N SER A 165 1.42 1.63 16.10
CA SER A 165 1.45 1.98 17.52
C SER A 165 1.83 3.46 17.72
N PRO A 166 1.41 4.10 18.82
CA PRO A 166 1.72 5.51 19.08
C PRO A 166 3.22 5.83 19.00
N ASP A 167 4.07 4.87 19.40
CA ASP A 167 5.53 5.02 19.42
C ASP A 167 6.22 4.56 18.12
N ALA A 168 5.50 3.99 17.16
CA ALA A 168 6.07 3.46 15.92
C ALA A 168 6.83 4.52 15.12
N ALA A 169 6.27 5.73 15.01
CA ALA A 169 6.90 6.83 14.30
C ALA A 169 8.22 7.27 14.96
N SER A 170 8.20 7.46 16.28
CA SER A 170 9.39 7.84 17.05
C SER A 170 10.47 6.76 16.99
N SER A 171 10.09 5.48 17.13
CA SER A 171 11.01 4.34 17.03
C SER A 171 11.65 4.23 15.64
N PHE A 172 10.88 4.56 14.59
CA PHE A 172 11.41 4.58 13.23
C PHE A 172 12.37 5.75 13.00
N GLU A 173 12.05 6.95 13.50
CA GLU A 173 12.95 8.11 13.49
C GLU A 173 14.29 7.83 14.21
N GLU A 174 14.24 7.17 15.36
CA GLU A 174 15.44 6.72 16.08
C GLU A 174 16.26 5.71 15.26
N SER A 175 15.58 4.76 14.62
CA SER A 175 16.22 3.78 13.73
C SER A 175 16.88 4.45 12.52
N ILE A 176 16.26 5.50 11.96
CA ILE A 176 16.83 6.33 10.90
C ILE A 176 18.11 7.02 11.38
N MET A 177 18.08 7.69 12.53
CA MET A 177 19.27 8.36 13.07
C MET A 177 20.39 7.36 13.39
N SER A 178 20.03 6.20 13.95
CA SER A 178 20.95 5.10 14.23
C SER A 178 21.67 4.61 12.96
N MET A 179 20.92 4.45 11.86
CA MET A 179 21.48 4.09 10.56
C MET A 179 22.57 5.06 10.07
N PHE A 180 22.36 6.38 10.13
CA PHE A 180 23.40 7.35 9.73
C PHE A 180 24.62 7.34 10.65
N ARG A 181 24.43 7.19 11.97
CA ARG A 181 25.54 7.05 12.92
C ARG A 181 26.34 5.78 12.65
N ARG A 182 25.65 4.71 12.24
CA ARG A 182 26.28 3.43 11.89
C ARG A 182 27.10 3.53 10.61
N GLU A 183 26.63 4.21 9.57
CA GLU A 183 27.46 4.50 8.38
C GLU A 183 28.77 5.21 8.76
N TRP A 184 28.66 6.27 9.57
CA TRP A 184 29.82 7.02 10.06
C TRP A 184 30.82 6.15 10.83
N SER A 185 30.32 5.33 11.76
CA SER A 185 31.15 4.45 12.58
C SER A 185 31.78 3.31 11.75
N LEU A 186 31.04 2.71 10.82
CA LEU A 186 31.55 1.67 9.92
C LEU A 186 32.64 2.20 8.98
N SER A 187 32.66 3.51 8.72
CA SER A 187 33.74 4.21 8.03
C SER A 187 34.97 4.52 8.88
N GLY A 188 35.07 3.93 10.07
CA GLY A 188 36.27 3.98 10.90
C GLY A 188 36.44 5.29 11.66
N HIS A 189 35.40 6.12 11.73
CA HIS A 189 35.45 7.38 12.47
C HIS A 189 35.06 7.18 13.94
N GLU A 190 35.98 7.55 14.84
CA GLU A 190 35.78 7.43 16.30
C GLU A 190 35.06 8.63 16.92
N ARG A 191 35.17 9.81 16.28
CA ARG A 191 34.48 11.01 16.76
C ARG A 191 32.97 10.92 16.48
N PRO A 192 32.12 11.60 17.25
CA PRO A 192 30.70 11.72 16.91
C PRO A 192 30.48 12.34 15.52
N LEU A 193 29.40 11.91 14.87
CA LEU A 193 28.86 12.53 13.66
C LEU A 193 28.37 13.95 13.98
N ARG A 194 28.82 14.94 13.21
CA ARG A 194 28.54 16.37 13.45
C ARG A 194 27.75 17.02 12.32
N SER A 195 27.91 16.57 11.08
CA SER A 195 27.26 17.22 9.93
C SER A 195 26.81 16.26 8.83
N ILE A 196 25.64 16.54 8.25
CA ILE A 196 25.10 15.80 7.10
C ILE A 196 24.65 16.81 6.03
N ALA A 197 25.05 16.60 4.79
CA ALA A 197 24.46 17.28 3.63
C ALA A 197 23.49 16.34 2.92
N ILE A 198 22.25 16.80 2.69
CA ILE A 198 21.25 16.12 1.86
C ILE A 198 21.39 16.67 0.45
N VAL A 199 21.86 15.84 -0.49
CA VAL A 199 22.28 16.31 -1.80
C VAL A 199 21.40 15.77 -2.92
N ASP A 200 20.82 16.67 -3.69
CA ASP A 200 20.04 16.40 -4.90
C ASP A 200 20.40 17.46 -5.96
N GLU A 201 20.05 17.28 -7.24
CA GLU A 201 20.46 18.19 -8.32
C GLU A 201 19.85 19.59 -8.16
N ASN A 202 18.55 19.65 -7.87
CA ASN A 202 17.80 20.89 -7.64
C ASN A 202 16.83 20.67 -6.48
N PRO A 203 17.32 20.62 -5.22
CA PRO A 203 16.55 20.08 -4.11
C PRO A 203 15.19 20.76 -3.93
N ALA A 204 15.15 22.10 -3.96
CA ALA A 204 13.91 22.86 -3.80
C ALA A 204 12.88 22.60 -4.90
N GLN A 205 13.29 22.14 -6.09
CA GLN A 205 12.39 21.82 -7.20
C GLN A 205 11.89 20.37 -7.15
N GLN A 206 12.51 19.50 -6.36
CA GLN A 206 12.08 18.10 -6.27
C GLN A 206 10.68 17.96 -5.69
N TYR A 207 9.94 16.98 -6.21
CA TYR A 207 8.60 16.65 -5.72
C TYR A 207 8.64 16.24 -4.24
N LEU A 208 9.68 15.53 -3.81
CA LEU A 208 9.87 15.12 -2.41
C LEU A 208 10.70 16.11 -1.59
N TYR A 209 10.83 17.38 -2.00
CA TYR A 209 11.50 18.40 -1.19
C TYR A 209 10.98 18.49 0.27
N PRO A 210 9.67 18.35 0.55
CA PRO A 210 9.16 18.27 1.93
C PRO A 210 9.86 17.20 2.79
N GLU A 211 10.26 16.07 2.20
CA GLU A 211 11.00 15.03 2.91
C GLU A 211 12.42 15.48 3.30
N PHE A 212 13.10 16.27 2.45
CA PHE A 212 14.43 16.78 2.77
C PHE A 212 14.39 17.71 3.98
N LEU A 213 13.34 18.53 4.09
CA LEU A 213 13.11 19.38 5.25
C LEU A 213 12.88 18.55 6.53
N LEU A 214 12.12 17.46 6.45
CA LEU A 214 11.90 16.55 7.58
C LEU A 214 13.22 15.89 8.04
N PHE A 215 14.04 15.40 7.11
CA PHE A 215 15.37 14.86 7.44
C PHE A 215 16.29 15.90 8.06
N GLN A 216 16.35 17.10 7.49
CA GLN A 216 17.15 18.19 8.02
C GLN A 216 16.79 18.47 9.49
N ARG A 217 15.49 18.50 9.80
CA ARG A 217 14.98 18.73 11.15
C ARG A 217 15.26 17.57 12.10
N LEU A 218 15.09 16.34 11.64
CA LEU A 218 15.46 15.14 12.41
C LEU A 218 16.93 15.21 12.85
N PHE A 219 17.84 15.47 11.92
CA PHE A 219 19.27 15.57 12.22
C PHE A 219 19.58 16.70 13.20
N GLN A 220 19.00 17.89 12.99
CA GLN A 220 19.17 19.04 13.87
C GLN A 220 18.68 18.76 15.30
N ARG A 221 17.52 18.10 15.46
CA ARG A 221 16.99 17.67 16.77
C ARG A 221 17.92 16.71 17.49
N HIS A 222 18.71 15.93 16.75
CA HIS A 222 19.73 15.02 17.28
C HIS A 222 21.13 15.66 17.39
N GLY A 223 21.24 16.99 17.31
CA GLY A 223 22.49 17.72 17.48
C GLY A 223 23.46 17.64 16.29
N VAL A 224 22.98 17.19 15.13
CA VAL A 224 23.77 17.09 13.89
C VAL A 224 23.40 18.27 12.99
N GLN A 225 24.41 19.03 12.55
CA GLN A 225 24.20 20.13 11.62
C GLN A 225 23.78 19.57 10.25
N ALA A 226 22.73 20.11 9.65
CA ALA A 226 22.20 19.59 8.40
C ALA A 226 21.91 20.68 7.38
N VAL A 227 22.39 20.47 6.15
CA VAL A 227 22.16 21.34 4.99
C VAL A 227 21.51 20.56 3.86
N ILE A 228 20.71 21.23 3.04
CA ILE A 228 20.15 20.70 1.80
C ILE A 228 20.80 21.49 0.67
N ALA A 229 21.47 20.82 -0.27
CA ALA A 229 22.32 21.49 -1.25
C ALA A 229 22.35 20.76 -2.60
N GLY A 230 22.60 21.53 -3.66
CA GLY A 230 22.98 21.08 -4.99
C GLY A 230 24.43 20.59 -5.04
N PRO A 231 24.79 19.74 -6.01
CA PRO A 231 26.13 19.16 -6.10
C PRO A 231 27.24 20.19 -6.37
N SER A 232 26.90 21.35 -6.95
CA SER A 232 27.82 22.45 -7.24
C SER A 232 28.09 23.39 -6.05
N GLU A 233 27.41 23.21 -4.92
CA GLU A 233 27.51 24.10 -3.75
C GLU A 233 28.65 23.72 -2.79
N PHE A 234 29.51 22.79 -3.19
CA PHE A 234 30.57 22.25 -2.35
C PHE A 234 31.97 22.65 -2.81
N THR A 235 32.89 22.73 -1.86
CA THR A 235 34.32 22.90 -2.13
C THR A 235 35.14 21.88 -1.35
N LEU A 236 36.17 21.30 -1.98
CA LEU A 236 37.12 20.42 -1.31
C LEU A 236 38.35 21.26 -0.90
N ARG A 237 38.60 21.37 0.40
CA ARG A 237 39.72 22.17 0.94
C ARG A 237 40.44 21.38 2.02
N GLY A 238 41.74 21.14 1.82
CA GLY A 238 42.57 20.41 2.79
C GLY A 238 42.09 18.98 3.07
N GLY A 239 41.53 18.29 2.07
CA GLY A 239 41.00 16.93 2.23
C GLY A 239 39.67 16.85 2.99
N VAL A 240 38.97 17.98 3.15
CA VAL A 240 37.65 18.06 3.81
C VAL A 240 36.65 18.67 2.84
N LEU A 241 35.46 18.08 2.74
CA LEU A 241 34.35 18.62 1.95
C LEU A 241 33.65 19.73 2.74
N TRP A 242 33.42 20.88 2.12
CA TRP A 242 32.79 22.04 2.75
C TRP A 242 31.57 22.52 1.97
N HIS A 243 30.54 22.95 2.70
CA HIS A 243 29.43 23.76 2.20
C HIS A 243 29.46 25.12 2.92
N GLY A 244 29.93 26.17 2.25
CA GLY A 244 30.29 27.43 2.91
C GLY A 244 31.37 27.21 3.98
N ASP A 245 31.04 27.52 5.24
CA ASP A 245 31.93 27.32 6.40
C ASP A 245 31.67 26.01 7.15
N LEU A 246 30.72 25.19 6.70
CA LEU A 246 30.40 23.91 7.32
C LEU A 246 31.20 22.78 6.69
N ALA A 247 32.06 22.12 7.47
CA ALA A 247 32.68 20.85 7.09
C ALA A 247 31.62 19.73 7.12
N ILE A 248 31.59 18.90 6.09
CA ILE A 248 30.57 17.87 5.87
C ILE A 248 31.16 16.48 6.15
N ASP A 249 30.56 15.76 7.11
CA ASP A 249 30.95 14.40 7.46
C ASP A 249 30.32 13.38 6.52
N ILE A 250 29.00 13.47 6.33
CA ILE A 250 28.22 12.58 5.47
C ILE A 250 27.52 13.39 4.37
N VAL A 251 27.53 12.89 3.14
CA VAL A 251 26.51 13.26 2.14
C VAL A 251 25.47 12.15 2.06
N TYR A 252 24.24 12.49 2.44
CA TYR A 252 23.07 11.71 2.13
C TYR A 252 22.70 11.94 0.66
N ASN A 253 23.10 10.99 -0.18
CA ASN A 253 23.01 11.06 -1.62
C ASN A 253 21.57 10.80 -2.11
N ARG A 254 20.89 11.85 -2.55
CA ARG A 254 19.57 11.79 -3.20
C ARG A 254 19.65 11.94 -4.72
N LEU A 255 20.83 12.17 -5.28
CA LEU A 255 21.04 12.28 -6.72
C LEU A 255 20.59 11.01 -7.46
N THR A 256 20.12 11.21 -8.68
CA THR A 256 19.95 10.15 -9.66
C THR A 256 21.22 9.92 -10.47
N ASP A 257 22.20 10.82 -10.43
CA ASP A 257 23.55 10.53 -10.93
C ASP A 257 24.31 9.65 -9.92
N PHE A 258 23.97 8.35 -9.86
CA PHE A 258 24.52 7.43 -8.86
C PHE A 258 26.03 7.21 -8.98
N SER A 259 26.60 7.45 -10.15
CA SER A 259 28.05 7.35 -10.40
C SER A 259 28.78 8.68 -10.21
N LEU A 260 28.09 9.76 -9.87
CA LEU A 260 28.65 11.11 -9.84
C LEU A 260 29.39 11.46 -11.14
N ALA A 261 28.83 11.03 -12.28
CA ALA A 261 29.42 11.20 -13.60
C ALA A 261 29.26 12.63 -14.12
N GLU A 262 28.16 13.30 -13.77
CA GLU A 262 27.83 14.63 -14.25
C GLU A 262 28.89 15.66 -13.82
N PRO A 263 29.20 16.67 -14.64
CA PRO A 263 30.20 17.69 -14.31
C PRO A 263 29.90 18.43 -13.00
N ALA A 264 28.62 18.66 -12.72
CA ALA A 264 28.19 19.33 -11.48
C ALA A 264 28.55 18.50 -10.21
N SER A 265 28.67 17.18 -10.34
CA SER A 265 29.04 16.26 -9.26
C SER A 265 30.56 16.10 -9.09
N ALA A 266 31.39 16.80 -9.85
CA ALA A 266 32.84 16.56 -9.89
C ALA A 266 33.52 16.71 -8.52
N THR A 267 33.17 17.73 -7.73
CA THR A 267 33.73 17.94 -6.39
C THR A 267 33.30 16.84 -5.41
N LEU A 268 32.04 16.40 -5.47
CA LEU A 268 31.56 15.28 -4.67
C LEU A 268 32.24 13.96 -5.06
N ARG A 269 32.45 13.74 -6.36
CA ARG A 269 33.18 12.58 -6.88
C ARG A 269 34.61 12.56 -6.35
N GLU A 270 35.32 13.68 -6.41
CA GLU A 270 36.69 13.79 -5.89
C GLU A 270 36.73 13.55 -4.37
N ALA A 271 35.80 14.16 -3.62
CA ALA A 271 35.71 13.98 -2.18
C ALA A 271 35.44 12.52 -1.78
N TYR A 272 34.54 11.83 -2.50
CA TYR A 272 34.28 10.41 -2.29
C TYR A 272 35.51 9.53 -2.59
N LEU A 273 36.16 9.75 -3.75
CA LEU A 273 37.33 8.96 -4.17
C LEU A 273 38.56 9.17 -3.27
N THR A 274 38.64 10.32 -2.60
CA THR A 274 39.71 10.66 -1.65
C THR A 274 39.34 10.35 -0.20
N ASN A 275 38.15 9.76 0.05
CA ASN A 275 37.61 9.47 1.38
C ASN A 275 37.53 10.71 2.30
N ALA A 276 37.28 11.90 1.73
CA ALA A 276 37.15 13.16 2.46
C ALA A 276 35.83 13.28 3.24
N MET A 277 34.87 12.39 2.96
CA MET A 277 33.54 12.33 3.54
C MET A 277 32.97 10.91 3.32
N VAL A 278 31.90 10.57 4.02
CA VAL A 278 31.13 9.34 3.80
C VAL A 278 29.97 9.64 2.85
N LEU A 279 29.93 8.96 1.71
CA LEU A 279 28.84 9.05 0.75
C LEU A 279 27.86 7.90 0.97
N THR A 280 26.59 8.18 1.22
CA THR A 280 25.60 7.12 1.44
C THR A 280 24.22 7.51 0.89
N PRO A 281 23.57 6.66 0.08
CA PRO A 281 24.12 5.48 -0.60
C PRO A 281 25.28 5.85 -1.55
N HIS A 282 26.22 4.92 -1.71
CA HIS A 282 27.41 5.07 -2.57
C HIS A 282 27.26 4.33 -3.91
N PRO A 283 28.07 4.68 -4.94
CA PRO A 283 28.01 4.05 -6.27
C PRO A 283 28.11 2.51 -6.26
N ARG A 284 28.94 1.94 -5.37
CA ARG A 284 29.06 0.47 -5.21
C ARG A 284 27.73 -0.17 -4.79
N ALA A 285 27.01 0.42 -3.84
CA ALA A 285 25.70 -0.07 -3.42
C ALA A 285 24.71 -0.01 -4.58
N HIS A 286 24.69 1.09 -5.33
CA HIS A 286 23.83 1.19 -6.51
C HIS A 286 24.08 0.03 -7.52
N ALA A 287 25.34 -0.23 -7.85
CA ALA A 287 25.70 -1.31 -8.77
C ALA A 287 25.32 -2.70 -8.25
N LEU A 288 25.52 -2.96 -6.95
CA LEU A 288 25.26 -4.28 -6.35
C LEU A 288 23.77 -4.57 -6.13
N TYR A 289 22.93 -3.56 -5.95
CA TYR A 289 21.53 -3.77 -5.56
C TYR A 289 20.52 -3.29 -6.59
N ALA A 290 20.67 -2.08 -7.14
CA ALA A 290 19.60 -1.42 -7.89
C ALA A 290 19.71 -1.55 -9.42
N ASP A 291 20.83 -2.04 -9.94
CA ASP A 291 20.91 -2.38 -11.36
C ASP A 291 19.92 -3.51 -11.68
N LYS A 292 18.97 -3.24 -12.57
CA LYS A 292 17.87 -4.16 -12.91
C LYS A 292 18.37 -5.48 -13.51
N ARG A 293 19.59 -5.50 -14.06
CA ARG A 293 20.25 -6.72 -14.54
C ARG A 293 20.52 -7.70 -13.39
N ASN A 294 20.68 -7.23 -12.16
CA ASN A 294 20.89 -8.10 -11.01
C ASN A 294 19.69 -9.03 -10.77
N LEU A 295 18.48 -8.60 -11.14
CA LEU A 295 17.28 -9.47 -11.05
C LEU A 295 17.35 -10.65 -12.03
N THR A 296 18.10 -10.58 -13.13
CA THR A 296 18.27 -11.74 -14.02
C THR A 296 19.08 -12.83 -13.35
N LEU A 297 20.09 -12.45 -12.57
CA LEU A 297 20.92 -13.37 -11.81
C LEU A 297 20.15 -13.91 -10.59
N LEU A 298 19.49 -13.03 -9.84
CA LEU A 298 18.76 -13.37 -8.62
C LEU A 298 17.51 -14.24 -8.86
N SER A 299 17.06 -14.38 -10.12
CA SER A 299 15.90 -15.20 -10.50
C SER A 299 16.26 -16.40 -11.38
N ASP A 300 17.55 -16.72 -11.54
CA ASP A 300 18.02 -17.85 -12.34
C ASP A 300 18.71 -18.90 -11.46
N ALA A 301 18.08 -20.08 -11.35
CA ALA A 301 18.57 -21.19 -10.53
C ALA A 301 19.99 -21.65 -10.91
N THR A 302 20.31 -21.69 -12.21
CA THR A 302 21.63 -22.13 -12.69
C THR A 302 22.69 -21.11 -12.31
N ARG A 303 22.38 -19.82 -12.44
CA ARG A 303 23.29 -18.73 -12.04
C ARG A 303 23.51 -18.73 -10.53
N LEU A 304 22.45 -18.85 -9.74
CA LEU A 304 22.54 -18.93 -8.28
C LEU A 304 23.40 -20.12 -7.81
N GLN A 305 23.20 -21.29 -8.42
CA GLN A 305 24.01 -22.47 -8.14
C GLN A 305 25.49 -22.24 -8.48
N ALA A 306 25.79 -21.67 -9.65
CA ALA A 306 27.16 -21.38 -10.08
C ALA A 306 27.88 -20.37 -9.16
N LEU A 307 27.14 -19.46 -8.54
CA LEU A 307 27.66 -18.51 -7.55
C LEU A 307 27.86 -19.13 -6.15
N GLY A 308 27.46 -20.38 -5.95
CA GLY A 308 27.56 -21.06 -4.66
C GLY A 308 26.51 -20.62 -3.65
N VAL A 309 25.36 -20.09 -4.10
CA VAL A 309 24.26 -19.69 -3.22
C VAL A 309 23.67 -20.93 -2.54
N PRO A 310 23.48 -20.95 -1.20
CA PRO A 310 22.88 -22.10 -0.51
C PRO A 310 21.45 -22.40 -1.00
N GLN A 311 21.08 -23.67 -1.09
CA GLN A 311 19.78 -24.09 -1.65
C GLN A 311 18.58 -23.39 -0.99
N ALA A 312 18.57 -23.28 0.35
CA ALA A 312 17.49 -22.59 1.06
C ALA A 312 17.34 -21.11 0.66
N THR A 313 18.47 -20.43 0.38
CA THR A 313 18.46 -19.05 -0.13
C THR A 313 17.95 -19.03 -1.58
N GLN A 314 18.33 -19.99 -2.41
CA GLN A 314 17.82 -20.10 -3.79
C GLN A 314 16.31 -20.26 -3.80
N ASP A 315 15.76 -21.13 -2.96
CA ASP A 315 14.32 -21.39 -2.88
C ASP A 315 13.54 -20.12 -2.53
N VAL A 316 14.04 -19.31 -1.57
CA VAL A 316 13.46 -18.01 -1.20
C VAL A 316 13.50 -17.03 -2.37
N LEU A 317 14.64 -16.92 -3.06
CA LEU A 317 14.80 -15.98 -4.18
C LEU A 317 13.93 -16.37 -5.36
N LEU A 318 13.90 -17.65 -5.76
CA LEU A 318 13.13 -18.13 -6.90
C LEU A 318 11.62 -18.08 -6.64
N ALA A 319 11.17 -18.20 -5.39
CA ALA A 319 9.77 -18.01 -5.00
C ALA A 319 9.40 -16.53 -4.80
N GLY A 320 10.39 -15.65 -4.62
CA GLY A 320 10.19 -14.24 -4.24
C GLY A 320 10.52 -13.23 -5.34
N ILE A 321 11.28 -13.61 -6.36
CA ILE A 321 11.72 -12.74 -7.44
C ILE A 321 11.20 -13.29 -8.77
N PRO A 322 10.33 -12.57 -9.48
CA PRO A 322 9.80 -13.01 -10.75
C PRO A 322 10.94 -13.20 -11.77
N HIS A 323 10.86 -14.27 -12.55
CA HIS A 323 11.87 -14.57 -13.57
C HIS A 323 12.11 -13.34 -14.45
N THR A 324 13.36 -12.91 -14.46
CA THR A 324 13.85 -11.78 -15.25
C THR A 324 14.91 -12.26 -16.23
N GLN A 325 14.89 -11.74 -17.45
CA GLN A 325 15.89 -12.03 -18.48
C GLN A 325 16.29 -10.75 -19.20
N ILE A 326 17.52 -10.70 -19.72
CA ILE A 326 17.93 -9.63 -20.64
C ILE A 326 17.11 -9.76 -21.93
N VAL A 327 16.65 -8.63 -22.47
CA VAL A 327 16.05 -8.60 -23.80
C VAL A 327 17.15 -8.82 -24.84
N ASP A 328 17.10 -9.97 -25.48
CA ASP A 328 18.00 -10.36 -26.57
C ASP A 328 17.28 -10.20 -27.92
N PRO A 329 17.81 -9.39 -28.86
CA PRO A 329 17.27 -9.27 -30.21
C PRO A 329 17.07 -10.60 -30.95
N GLN A 330 17.89 -11.61 -30.67
CA GLN A 330 17.74 -12.94 -31.28
C GLN A 330 16.47 -13.66 -30.81
N GLN A 331 15.94 -13.27 -29.65
CA GLN A 331 14.73 -13.84 -29.05
C GLN A 331 13.51 -12.92 -29.23
N ALA A 332 13.61 -11.90 -30.07
CA ALA A 332 12.59 -10.87 -30.23
C ALA A 332 11.20 -11.44 -30.54
N GLU A 333 11.09 -12.41 -31.44
CA GLU A 333 9.80 -13.01 -31.80
C GLU A 333 9.13 -13.73 -30.63
N ARG A 334 9.92 -14.45 -29.82
CA ARG A 334 9.43 -15.14 -28.62
C ARG A 334 8.96 -14.13 -27.58
N LEU A 335 9.80 -13.14 -27.26
CA LEU A 335 9.47 -12.10 -26.29
C LEU A 335 8.25 -11.28 -26.72
N TRP A 336 8.11 -10.98 -28.01
CA TRP A 336 6.94 -10.30 -28.54
C TRP A 336 5.66 -11.13 -28.42
N ARG A 337 5.73 -12.44 -28.68
CA ARG A 337 4.60 -13.36 -28.50
C ARG A 337 4.16 -13.42 -27.04
N ASP A 338 5.11 -13.52 -26.13
CA ASP A 338 4.87 -13.68 -24.69
C ASP A 338 4.64 -12.36 -23.95
N ARG A 339 4.80 -11.21 -24.63
CA ARG A 339 4.84 -9.86 -24.04
C ARG A 339 3.72 -9.56 -23.05
N ARG A 340 2.51 -10.09 -23.24
CA ARG A 340 1.36 -9.82 -22.35
C ARG A 340 1.61 -10.31 -20.91
N ARG A 341 2.53 -11.25 -20.72
CA ARG A 341 2.95 -11.80 -19.42
C ARG A 341 4.25 -11.17 -18.91
N LEU A 342 4.77 -10.14 -19.58
CA LEU A 342 6.06 -9.54 -19.32
C LEU A 342 5.93 -8.04 -19.02
N PHE A 343 6.88 -7.55 -18.25
CA PHE A 343 7.10 -6.14 -17.96
C PHE A 343 8.53 -5.79 -18.36
N PHE A 344 8.69 -4.76 -19.19
CA PHE A 344 9.97 -4.36 -19.78
C PHE A 344 10.53 -3.15 -19.05
N LYS A 345 11.79 -3.23 -18.61
CA LYS A 345 12.46 -2.15 -17.84
C LYS A 345 13.85 -1.88 -18.43
N PRO A 346 14.26 -0.61 -18.60
CA PRO A 346 15.62 -0.30 -19.05
C PRO A 346 16.64 -0.69 -17.98
N PHE A 347 17.90 -0.96 -18.34
CA PHE A 347 18.96 -1.31 -17.38
C PHE A 347 19.17 -0.21 -16.32
N ALA A 348 19.28 1.03 -16.80
CA ALA A 348 19.36 2.23 -15.99
C ALA A 348 18.15 3.13 -16.29
N GLY A 349 17.51 3.62 -15.23
CA GLY A 349 16.34 4.47 -15.35
C GLY A 349 15.72 4.77 -13.98
N PHE A 350 15.19 5.98 -13.86
CA PHE A 350 14.62 6.53 -12.62
C PHE A 350 13.12 6.74 -12.76
N GLY A 351 12.37 6.48 -11.68
CA GLY A 351 10.96 6.85 -11.56
C GLY A 351 10.05 6.18 -12.61
N GLY A 352 10.33 4.93 -12.99
CA GLY A 352 9.52 4.19 -13.97
C GLY A 352 9.50 4.76 -15.38
N ARG A 353 10.38 5.72 -15.70
CA ARG A 353 10.52 6.25 -17.06
C ARG A 353 10.93 5.13 -18.02
N ALA A 354 10.25 5.05 -19.15
CA ALA A 354 10.44 4.03 -20.17
C ALA A 354 10.26 2.58 -19.67
N ALA A 355 9.48 2.37 -18.61
CA ALA A 355 9.06 1.03 -18.18
C ALA A 355 7.69 0.71 -18.77
N TYR A 356 7.52 -0.49 -19.33
CA TYR A 356 6.35 -0.81 -20.13
C TYR A 356 5.73 -2.15 -19.73
N ARG A 357 4.41 -2.14 -19.50
CA ARG A 357 3.64 -3.38 -19.52
C ARG A 357 3.57 -3.93 -20.94
N GLY A 358 3.89 -5.20 -21.13
CA GLY A 358 3.96 -5.77 -22.46
C GLY A 358 2.62 -5.86 -23.19
N ASP A 359 1.49 -5.91 -22.48
CA ASP A 359 0.15 -5.83 -23.07
C ASP A 359 -0.21 -4.43 -23.63
N LYS A 360 0.57 -3.40 -23.27
CA LYS A 360 0.40 -2.02 -23.73
C LYS A 360 1.49 -1.57 -24.73
N LEU A 361 2.33 -2.49 -25.19
CA LEU A 361 3.40 -2.17 -26.14
C LEU A 361 2.87 -1.88 -27.55
N THR A 362 3.43 -0.84 -28.16
CA THR A 362 3.32 -0.57 -29.60
C THR A 362 4.53 -1.13 -30.33
N GLN A 363 4.43 -1.32 -31.64
CA GLN A 363 5.56 -1.76 -32.46
C GLN A 363 6.75 -0.80 -32.41
N ARG A 364 6.48 0.52 -32.34
CA ARG A 364 7.54 1.54 -32.22
C ARG A 364 8.34 1.36 -30.93
N VAL A 365 7.64 1.30 -29.79
CA VAL A 365 8.27 1.10 -28.48
C VAL A 365 9.00 -0.25 -28.42
N TRP A 366 8.49 -1.27 -29.11
CA TRP A 366 9.18 -2.55 -29.20
C TRP A 366 10.55 -2.45 -29.88
N GLN A 367 10.65 -1.72 -31.00
CA GLN A 367 11.93 -1.48 -31.66
C GLN A 367 12.89 -0.68 -30.75
N GLU A 368 12.38 0.30 -29.99
CA GLU A 368 13.17 1.02 -28.99
C GLU A 368 13.69 0.10 -27.88
N ILE A 369 12.86 -0.86 -27.42
CA ILE A 369 13.26 -1.87 -26.43
C ILE A 369 14.34 -2.80 -26.99
N LEU A 370 14.21 -3.28 -28.24
CA LEU A 370 15.18 -4.18 -28.88
C LEU A 370 16.52 -3.49 -29.16
N ALA A 371 16.49 -2.21 -29.51
CA ALA A 371 17.69 -1.41 -29.73
C ALA A 371 18.33 -0.93 -28.41
N GLY A 372 17.58 -0.97 -27.31
CA GLY A 372 18.01 -0.49 -26.01
C GLY A 372 18.46 -1.59 -25.06
N GLY A 373 19.14 -1.20 -23.98
CA GLY A 373 19.45 -2.10 -22.87
C GLY A 373 18.23 -2.30 -21.97
N TYR A 374 17.51 -3.41 -22.12
CA TYR A 374 16.30 -3.73 -21.35
C TYR A 374 16.35 -5.13 -20.72
N VAL A 375 15.66 -5.27 -19.59
CA VAL A 375 15.22 -6.55 -19.03
C VAL A 375 13.73 -6.77 -19.31
N ALA A 376 13.35 -8.03 -19.50
CA ALA A 376 11.98 -8.50 -19.47
C ALA A 376 11.76 -9.33 -18.20
N GLN A 377 10.88 -8.88 -17.33
CA GLN A 377 10.51 -9.56 -16.09
C GLN A 377 9.10 -10.14 -16.22
N ALA A 378 8.86 -11.33 -15.66
CA ALA A 378 7.53 -11.91 -15.53
C ALA A 378 6.59 -10.95 -14.78
N LEU A 379 5.40 -10.72 -15.32
CA LEU A 379 4.43 -9.78 -14.77
C LEU A 379 3.82 -10.35 -13.48
N VAL A 380 3.93 -9.59 -12.39
CA VAL A 380 3.20 -9.82 -11.14
C VAL A 380 2.06 -8.81 -11.06
N ALA A 381 0.83 -9.29 -10.85
CA ALA A 381 -0.32 -8.42 -10.71
C ALA A 381 -0.17 -7.55 -9.45
N PRO A 382 -0.34 -6.22 -9.55
CA PRO A 382 -0.38 -5.36 -8.36
C PRO A 382 -1.63 -5.65 -7.54
N GLY A 383 -1.55 -5.38 -6.24
CA GLY A 383 -2.74 -5.42 -5.38
C GLY A 383 -3.71 -4.28 -5.72
N GLY A 384 -4.98 -4.50 -5.40
CA GLY A 384 -6.06 -3.51 -5.58
C GLY A 384 -6.56 -2.99 -4.24
N ARG A 385 -6.78 -1.67 -4.13
CA ARG A 385 -7.44 -1.02 -3.01
C ARG A 385 -8.67 -0.27 -3.50
N ALA A 386 -9.84 -0.72 -3.07
CA ALA A 386 -11.09 -0.03 -3.39
C ALA A 386 -11.21 1.28 -2.58
N LEU A 387 -11.58 2.36 -3.25
CA LEU A 387 -11.77 3.67 -2.65
C LEU A 387 -13.24 3.97 -2.36
N SER A 388 -14.15 3.37 -3.12
CA SER A 388 -15.60 3.52 -2.96
C SER A 388 -16.33 2.28 -3.52
N ASN A 389 -17.53 2.03 -3.02
CA ASN A 389 -18.47 1.02 -3.53
C ASN A 389 -19.51 1.60 -4.50
N GLN A 390 -19.47 2.91 -4.76
CA GLN A 390 -20.35 3.54 -5.74
C GLN A 390 -19.91 3.13 -7.15
N GLU A 391 -20.87 2.80 -8.02
CA GLU A 391 -20.54 2.46 -9.40
C GLU A 391 -20.13 3.70 -10.22
N PRO A 392 -19.05 3.63 -11.02
CA PRO A 392 -18.13 2.49 -11.16
C PRO A 392 -17.17 2.40 -9.96
N VAL A 393 -16.99 1.18 -9.42
CA VAL A 393 -16.07 0.91 -8.29
C VAL A 393 -14.69 1.46 -8.59
N GLN A 394 -14.27 2.44 -7.79
CA GLN A 394 -12.96 3.06 -7.94
C GLN A 394 -11.89 2.19 -7.27
N MET A 395 -11.08 1.49 -8.07
CA MET A 395 -9.97 0.66 -7.60
C MET A 395 -8.64 1.32 -7.91
N HIS A 396 -7.81 1.53 -6.89
CA HIS A 396 -6.41 1.89 -7.04
C HIS A 396 -5.53 0.66 -7.01
N LYS A 397 -4.41 0.71 -7.74
CA LYS A 397 -3.35 -0.27 -7.59
C LYS A 397 -2.50 0.14 -6.40
N PHE A 398 -1.89 -0.84 -5.75
CA PHE A 398 -0.80 -0.57 -4.83
C PHE A 398 0.39 -1.49 -5.08
N ASP A 399 1.55 -0.95 -4.76
CA ASP A 399 2.76 -1.72 -4.48
C ASP A 399 3.16 -1.48 -3.02
N LEU A 400 4.05 -2.33 -2.50
CA LEU A 400 4.59 -2.25 -1.15
C LEU A 400 6.07 -1.93 -1.23
N ARG A 401 6.52 -0.92 -0.50
CA ARG A 401 7.93 -0.59 -0.33
C ARG A 401 8.37 -0.97 1.07
N THR A 402 9.38 -1.82 1.18
CA THR A 402 10.11 -2.00 2.43
C THR A 402 11.32 -1.07 2.44
N TYR A 403 11.46 -0.28 3.51
CA TYR A 403 12.66 0.51 3.79
C TYR A 403 13.63 -0.35 4.58
N THR A 404 14.84 -0.53 4.07
CA THR A 404 15.78 -1.51 4.62
C THR A 404 17.16 -0.90 4.85
N TYR A 405 17.86 -1.44 5.84
CA TYR A 405 19.27 -1.17 6.13
C TYR A 405 19.96 -2.43 6.64
N ASP A 406 21.13 -2.77 6.09
CA ASP A 406 21.95 -3.92 6.52
C ASP A 406 21.14 -5.24 6.59
N GLY A 407 20.38 -5.54 5.52
CA GLY A 407 19.53 -6.73 5.42
C GLY A 407 18.26 -6.73 6.29
N SER A 408 18.00 -5.68 7.06
CA SER A 408 16.85 -5.59 7.99
C SER A 408 15.79 -4.64 7.46
N VAL A 409 14.51 -5.06 7.51
CA VAL A 409 13.36 -4.20 7.21
C VAL A 409 13.09 -3.29 8.41
N GLN A 410 13.16 -1.98 8.20
CA GLN A 410 12.88 -0.96 9.22
C GLN A 410 11.43 -0.46 9.17
N TRP A 411 10.83 -0.42 7.97
CA TRP A 411 9.46 0.06 7.77
C TRP A 411 8.86 -0.52 6.49
N VAL A 412 7.52 -0.67 6.44
CA VAL A 412 6.79 -1.04 5.23
C VAL A 412 5.69 -0.02 4.95
N ALA A 413 5.65 0.48 3.72
CA ALA A 413 4.64 1.43 3.27
C ALA A 413 4.01 0.96 1.96
N ALA A 414 2.72 1.25 1.76
CA ALA A 414 2.08 1.07 0.48
C ALA A 414 2.13 2.37 -0.34
N ARG A 415 2.14 2.24 -1.67
CA ARG A 415 1.98 3.39 -2.57
C ARG A 415 0.77 3.14 -3.46
N LEU A 416 -0.28 3.93 -3.30
CA LEU A 416 -1.49 3.85 -4.13
C LEU A 416 -1.33 4.69 -5.38
N TYR A 417 -1.73 4.13 -6.52
CA TYR A 417 -1.66 4.79 -7.81
C TYR A 417 -2.69 4.28 -8.81
N GLN A 418 -2.95 5.10 -9.83
CA GLN A 418 -3.57 4.66 -11.09
C GLN A 418 -2.53 4.63 -12.22
N GLY A 419 -2.83 3.90 -13.29
CA GLY A 419 -1.96 3.79 -14.47
C GLY A 419 -1.03 2.58 -14.43
N GLN A 420 0.11 2.66 -15.12
CA GLN A 420 1.08 1.55 -15.22
C GLN A 420 2.10 1.53 -14.09
N THR A 421 2.49 2.71 -13.59
CA THR A 421 3.54 2.89 -12.59
C THR A 421 3.09 3.90 -11.54
N THR A 422 3.68 3.79 -10.36
CA THR A 422 3.46 4.66 -9.21
C THR A 422 3.88 6.10 -9.53
N ASN A 423 2.98 7.06 -9.31
CA ASN A 423 3.19 8.44 -9.80
C ASN A 423 2.81 9.56 -8.82
N PHE A 424 2.17 9.28 -7.68
CA PHE A 424 1.76 10.29 -6.68
C PHE A 424 0.99 11.51 -7.25
N ARG A 425 0.30 11.33 -8.39
CA ARG A 425 -0.35 12.43 -9.14
C ARG A 425 -1.85 12.28 -9.27
N THR A 426 -2.43 11.23 -8.69
CA THR A 426 -3.84 10.88 -8.84
C THR A 426 -4.59 11.07 -7.52
N PRO A 427 -5.78 11.72 -7.53
CA PRO A 427 -6.64 11.80 -6.35
C PRO A 427 -6.88 10.43 -5.72
N GLY A 428 -6.73 10.31 -4.39
CA GLY A 428 -6.83 9.04 -3.66
C GLY A 428 -5.59 8.13 -3.77
N GLY A 429 -4.56 8.56 -4.49
CA GLY A 429 -3.23 7.93 -4.49
C GLY A 429 -2.37 8.46 -3.34
N GLY A 430 -1.11 8.01 -3.31
CA GLY A 430 -0.13 8.49 -2.33
C GLY A 430 0.46 7.39 -1.47
N PHE A 431 1.29 7.78 -0.50
CA PHE A 431 1.75 6.88 0.55
C PHE A 431 0.58 6.49 1.44
N ALA A 432 0.46 5.20 1.74
CA ALA A 432 -0.51 4.66 2.68
C ALA A 432 0.19 3.82 3.75
N PRO A 433 -0.33 3.83 4.99
CA PRO A 433 0.13 2.88 5.99
C PRO A 433 -0.26 1.46 5.58
N VAL A 434 0.57 0.50 5.96
CA VAL A 434 0.26 -0.93 5.84
C VAL A 434 -0.23 -1.41 7.19
N TYR A 435 -1.45 -1.94 7.23
CA TYR A 435 -2.04 -2.55 8.42
C TYR A 435 -1.82 -4.06 8.31
N GLU A 436 -1.00 -4.59 9.21
CA GLU A 436 -0.63 -6.00 9.24
C GLU A 436 -1.72 -6.80 9.94
N GLY A 437 -2.22 -7.83 9.27
CA GLY A 437 -3.14 -8.80 9.85
C GLY A 437 -2.50 -9.62 10.98
N PRO A 438 -3.30 -10.23 11.86
CA PRO A 438 -2.78 -11.02 12.97
C PRO A 438 -1.88 -12.16 12.48
N ALA A 439 -0.83 -12.45 13.27
CA ALA A 439 0.10 -13.55 12.98
C ALA A 439 -0.61 -14.91 12.94
N ASP A 440 -1.62 -15.10 13.80
CA ASP A 440 -2.53 -16.22 13.75
C ASP A 440 -3.73 -15.88 12.88
N ARG A 441 -3.93 -16.65 11.80
CA ARG A 441 -5.09 -16.52 10.89
C ARG A 441 -6.44 -16.61 11.62
N HIS A 442 -6.50 -17.01 12.88
CA HIS A 442 -7.74 -17.17 13.65
C HIS A 442 -8.27 -15.89 14.34
N MET A 443 -7.52 -14.78 14.36
CA MET A 443 -7.80 -13.61 15.22
C MET A 443 -8.39 -12.38 14.50
N MET A 444 -9.06 -12.53 13.36
CA MET A 444 -9.94 -11.49 12.82
C MET A 444 -11.38 -11.99 12.73
N GLY A 445 -12.06 -11.93 13.87
CA GLY A 445 -13.51 -12.08 13.94
C GLY A 445 -14.20 -10.75 13.63
N CYS A 446 -14.34 -10.40 12.35
CA CYS A 446 -15.61 -9.84 11.92
C CYS A 446 -16.15 -10.77 10.82
N THR A 447 -17.43 -11.06 10.87
CA THR A 447 -18.11 -11.98 9.97
C THR A 447 -18.36 -11.32 8.61
N PRO A 448 -18.58 -12.10 7.53
CA PRO A 448 -18.93 -11.54 6.22
C PRO A 448 -20.18 -10.67 6.31
N VAL A 449 -20.33 -9.75 5.35
CA VAL A 449 -21.55 -8.94 5.16
C VAL A 449 -22.76 -9.88 5.07
N GLN A 450 -23.56 -9.89 6.13
CA GLN A 450 -24.80 -10.66 6.21
C GLN A 450 -25.95 -9.78 5.74
N HIS A 451 -26.97 -10.41 5.15
CA HIS A 451 -28.23 -9.73 4.89
C HIS A 451 -29.33 -10.46 5.63
N GLU A 452 -30.27 -9.69 6.18
CA GLU A 452 -31.46 -10.24 6.84
C GLU A 452 -32.69 -9.40 6.49
N SER A 453 -33.86 -10.03 6.51
CA SER A 453 -35.14 -9.31 6.47
C SER A 453 -35.65 -9.10 7.88
N ARG A 454 -36.02 -7.86 8.22
CA ARG A 454 -36.77 -7.54 9.43
C ARG A 454 -38.17 -7.08 9.04
N LEU A 455 -39.18 -7.73 9.60
CA LEU A 455 -40.58 -7.46 9.32
C LEU A 455 -41.22 -6.69 10.47
N PHE A 456 -42.11 -5.76 10.13
CA PHE A 456 -42.89 -5.00 11.09
C PHE A 456 -44.35 -4.95 10.68
N LEU A 457 -45.26 -5.16 11.63
CA LEU A 457 -46.68 -4.90 11.44
C LEU A 457 -47.02 -3.55 12.05
N LEU A 458 -47.78 -2.76 11.30
CA LEU A 458 -48.20 -1.44 11.68
C LEU A 458 -49.72 -1.42 11.78
N ASP A 459 -50.22 -1.01 12.93
CA ASP A 459 -51.61 -0.69 13.22
C ASP A 459 -51.68 0.78 13.66
N ASP A 460 -52.89 1.35 13.73
CA ASP A 460 -53.20 2.80 13.78
C ASP A 460 -52.22 3.68 14.63
N ASP A 461 -51.65 3.18 15.74
CA ASP A 461 -50.59 3.87 16.52
C ASP A 461 -49.39 2.99 16.95
N ALA A 462 -49.28 1.75 16.47
CA ALA A 462 -48.29 0.80 16.99
C ALA A 462 -47.45 0.13 15.90
N VAL A 463 -46.13 0.16 16.08
CA VAL A 463 -45.15 -0.63 15.33
C VAL A 463 -44.78 -1.86 16.17
N GLN A 464 -45.06 -3.05 15.65
CA GLN A 464 -44.65 -4.32 16.29
C GLN A 464 -43.73 -5.10 15.35
N ALA A 465 -42.62 -5.62 15.87
CA ALA A 465 -41.75 -6.52 15.12
C ALA A 465 -42.45 -7.86 14.88
N LEU A 466 -42.36 -8.38 13.66
CA LEU A 466 -42.86 -9.69 13.27
C LEU A 466 -41.68 -10.60 12.96
N ASP A 467 -41.65 -11.75 13.63
CA ASP A 467 -40.66 -12.78 13.34
C ASP A 467 -40.83 -13.33 11.91
N HIS A 468 -39.72 -13.53 11.19
CA HIS A 468 -39.75 -13.94 9.78
C HIS A 468 -40.32 -15.35 9.60
N GLU A 469 -39.97 -16.31 10.46
CA GLU A 469 -40.51 -17.68 10.37
C GLU A 469 -42.00 -17.68 10.64
N ARG A 470 -42.43 -16.86 11.61
CA ARG A 470 -43.85 -16.66 11.90
C ARG A 470 -44.62 -16.08 10.72
N TYR A 471 -44.07 -15.08 10.02
CA TYR A 471 -44.67 -14.55 8.81
C TYR A 471 -44.80 -15.60 7.70
N VAL A 472 -43.74 -16.39 7.48
CA VAL A 472 -43.75 -17.46 6.47
C VAL A 472 -44.83 -18.50 6.75
N ALA A 473 -45.01 -18.91 8.01
CA ALA A 473 -46.06 -19.84 8.41
C ALA A 473 -47.47 -19.27 8.17
N LEU A 474 -47.68 -17.98 8.43
CA LEU A 474 -48.94 -17.29 8.13
C LEU A 474 -49.20 -17.22 6.63
N ALA A 475 -48.20 -16.80 5.85
CA ALA A 475 -48.30 -16.66 4.39
C ALA A 475 -48.56 -17.99 3.67
N ARG A 476 -48.11 -19.12 4.24
CA ARG A 476 -48.35 -20.46 3.72
C ARG A 476 -49.65 -21.11 4.20
N GLY A 477 -50.38 -20.45 5.11
CA GLY A 477 -51.59 -21.03 5.71
C GLY A 477 -51.29 -22.25 6.58
N GLU A 478 -50.12 -22.27 7.24
CA GLU A 478 -49.70 -23.39 8.10
C GLU A 478 -50.19 -23.24 9.55
N ALA A 479 -50.38 -21.99 10.02
CA ALA A 479 -50.93 -21.70 11.35
C ALA A 479 -51.77 -20.40 11.32
N PRO A 480 -52.91 -20.33 12.04
CA PRO A 480 -53.66 -19.09 12.20
C PRO A 480 -53.04 -18.19 13.28
N ALA A 481 -53.22 -16.88 13.17
CA ALA A 481 -52.93 -15.90 14.21
C ALA A 481 -54.25 -15.36 14.78
N GLY A 482 -54.83 -16.09 15.75
CA GLY A 482 -56.12 -15.74 16.34
C GLY A 482 -56.15 -14.36 17.01
N GLU A 483 -55.01 -13.85 17.47
CA GLU A 483 -54.87 -12.48 17.99
C GLU A 483 -55.00 -11.37 16.93
N PHE A 484 -54.92 -11.74 15.66
CA PHE A 484 -55.06 -10.85 14.52
C PHE A 484 -56.40 -11.01 13.82
N ALA A 485 -57.30 -11.86 14.32
CA ALA A 485 -58.61 -12.09 13.71
C ALA A 485 -59.38 -10.78 13.47
N ASP A 486 -59.98 -10.66 12.29
CA ASP A 486 -60.72 -9.49 11.80
C ASP A 486 -59.92 -8.17 11.75
N ARG A 487 -58.57 -8.23 11.79
CA ARG A 487 -57.70 -7.05 11.74
C ARG A 487 -56.95 -6.96 10.42
N ARG A 488 -56.46 -5.75 10.14
CA ARG A 488 -55.54 -5.47 9.03
C ARG A 488 -54.35 -4.66 9.52
N PHE A 489 -53.22 -4.82 8.84
CA PHE A 489 -51.97 -4.16 9.16
C PHE A 489 -51.28 -3.70 7.87
N ILE A 490 -50.43 -2.68 7.98
CA ILE A 490 -49.37 -2.47 6.99
C ILE A 490 -48.20 -3.37 7.39
N LEU A 491 -47.72 -4.22 6.49
CA LEU A 491 -46.47 -4.95 6.63
C LEU A 491 -45.34 -4.11 6.03
N VAL A 492 -44.29 -3.88 6.80
CA VAL A 492 -43.01 -3.35 6.30
C VAL A 492 -41.99 -4.49 6.30
N ASP A 493 -41.34 -4.72 5.16
CA ASP A 493 -40.19 -5.63 5.02
C ASP A 493 -38.95 -4.83 4.64
N TRP A 494 -38.00 -4.79 5.58
CA TRP A 494 -36.69 -4.19 5.39
C TRP A 494 -35.64 -5.26 5.18
N TYR A 495 -35.06 -5.28 3.98
CA TYR A 495 -33.87 -6.06 3.68
C TYR A 495 -32.65 -5.24 4.09
N LEU A 496 -31.97 -5.68 5.15
CA LEU A 496 -30.88 -4.96 5.79
C LEU A 496 -29.54 -5.55 5.39
N ARG A 497 -28.53 -4.69 5.27
CA ARG A 497 -27.13 -5.09 5.29
C ARG A 497 -26.63 -5.02 6.72
N LEU A 498 -25.99 -6.08 7.18
CA LEU A 498 -25.41 -6.18 8.52
C LEU A 498 -23.89 -6.08 8.47
N ALA A 499 -23.33 -5.32 9.41
CA ALA A 499 -21.91 -5.30 9.72
C ALA A 499 -21.69 -5.86 11.13
N CYS A 500 -20.91 -6.95 11.25
CA CYS A 500 -20.71 -7.70 12.49
C CYS A 500 -22.05 -7.95 13.28
N SER A 501 -23.09 -8.42 12.57
CA SER A 501 -24.44 -8.70 13.11
C SER A 501 -25.23 -7.51 13.66
N GLN A 502 -24.83 -6.28 13.31
CA GLN A 502 -25.59 -5.05 13.58
C GLN A 502 -26.10 -4.43 12.27
N PRO A 503 -27.34 -3.90 12.21
CA PRO A 503 -27.85 -3.20 11.04
C PRO A 503 -26.98 -2.01 10.64
N GLU A 504 -26.50 -2.01 9.39
CA GLU A 504 -25.66 -0.93 8.84
C GLU A 504 -26.46 -0.05 7.87
N ALA A 505 -27.27 -0.65 7.00
CA ALA A 505 -28.05 0.07 6.00
C ALA A 505 -29.29 -0.72 5.56
N VAL A 506 -30.33 0.00 5.13
CA VAL A 506 -31.48 -0.58 4.41
C VAL A 506 -31.10 -0.72 2.93
N VAL A 507 -31.14 -1.95 2.42
CA VAL A 507 -30.83 -2.28 1.01
C VAL A 507 -32.10 -2.24 0.16
N ASN A 508 -33.21 -2.71 0.71
CA ASN A 508 -34.51 -2.67 0.07
C ASN A 508 -35.63 -2.49 1.10
N GLU A 509 -36.70 -1.82 0.70
CA GLU A 509 -37.87 -1.53 1.52
C GLU A 509 -39.14 -1.85 0.73
N THR A 510 -40.03 -2.65 1.31
CA THR A 510 -41.36 -2.89 0.74
C THR A 510 -42.45 -2.71 1.79
N CYS A 511 -43.59 -2.18 1.36
CA CYS A 511 -44.78 -1.99 2.20
C CYS A 511 -46.00 -2.64 1.52
N SER A 512 -46.77 -3.43 2.25
CA SER A 512 -47.97 -4.12 1.73
C SER A 512 -49.07 -4.22 2.79
N TRP A 513 -50.31 -4.49 2.36
CA TRP A 513 -51.41 -4.78 3.30
C TRP A 513 -51.41 -6.25 3.70
N LEU A 514 -51.57 -6.53 4.99
CA LEU A 514 -51.96 -7.84 5.53
C LEU A 514 -53.35 -7.74 6.12
N VAL A 515 -54.25 -8.64 5.71
CA VAL A 515 -55.63 -8.72 6.21
C VAL A 515 -55.87 -10.12 6.74
N PHE A 516 -56.51 -10.22 7.90
CA PHE A 516 -56.83 -11.48 8.55
C PHE A 516 -58.35 -11.69 8.62
N ASP A 517 -58.80 -12.92 8.42
CA ASP A 517 -60.20 -13.32 8.55
C ASP A 517 -60.62 -13.52 10.02
N ALA A 518 -61.89 -13.83 10.25
CA ALA A 518 -62.45 -14.06 11.60
C ALA A 518 -61.81 -15.24 12.36
N ASN A 519 -61.09 -16.12 11.67
CA ASN A 519 -60.38 -17.26 12.27
C ASN A 519 -58.87 -17.00 12.41
N GLY A 520 -58.39 -15.81 12.05
CA GLY A 520 -56.98 -15.42 12.13
C GLY A 520 -56.13 -15.93 10.96
N TRP A 521 -56.72 -16.34 9.84
CA TRP A 521 -55.99 -16.69 8.62
C TRP A 521 -55.74 -15.46 7.77
N LEU A 522 -54.61 -15.44 7.06
CA LEU A 522 -54.39 -14.40 6.07
C LEU A 522 -55.38 -14.53 4.91
N ASP A 523 -55.99 -13.41 4.54
CA ASP A 523 -56.83 -13.25 3.37
C ASP A 523 -56.13 -12.32 2.36
N PRO A 524 -55.29 -12.88 1.47
CA PRO A 524 -54.64 -12.10 0.43
C PRO A 524 -55.64 -11.42 -0.49
N LEU A 525 -56.81 -12.03 -0.75
CA LEU A 525 -57.79 -11.46 -1.66
C LEU A 525 -58.37 -10.17 -1.07
N ALA A 526 -58.72 -10.16 0.22
CA ALA A 526 -59.13 -8.96 0.93
C ALA A 526 -58.04 -7.88 0.92
N ALA A 527 -56.78 -8.25 1.14
CA ALA A 527 -55.66 -7.29 1.06
C ALA A 527 -55.54 -6.63 -0.33
N HIS A 528 -55.75 -7.38 -1.42
CA HIS A 528 -55.69 -6.86 -2.79
C HIS A 528 -56.88 -5.94 -3.16
N THR A 529 -57.99 -6.00 -2.39
CA THR A 529 -59.16 -5.13 -2.63
C THR A 529 -59.00 -3.73 -2.01
N ILE A 530 -57.95 -3.50 -1.22
CA ILE A 530 -57.67 -2.20 -0.61
C ILE A 530 -57.03 -1.28 -1.65
N ASN A 531 -57.80 -0.28 -2.11
CA ASN A 531 -57.35 0.67 -3.13
C ASN A 531 -56.47 1.83 -2.60
N VAL A 532 -56.15 1.83 -1.31
CA VAL A 532 -55.28 2.83 -0.67
C VAL A 532 -53.88 2.23 -0.54
N PRO A 533 -52.80 2.96 -0.86
CA PRO A 533 -51.43 2.48 -0.65
C PRO A 533 -51.15 2.12 0.81
N ALA A 534 -50.41 1.03 1.04
CA ALA A 534 -49.89 0.69 2.35
C ALA A 534 -48.70 1.60 2.67
N SER A 535 -48.96 2.77 3.26
CA SER A 535 -47.94 3.79 3.51
C SER A 535 -47.83 4.12 5.00
N PRO A 536 -46.70 3.79 5.65
CA PRO A 536 -46.45 4.18 7.04
C PRO A 536 -46.37 5.69 7.23
N THR A 537 -46.79 6.17 8.40
CA THR A 537 -46.61 7.58 8.81
C THR A 537 -45.16 7.89 9.17
N GLU A 538 -44.79 9.17 9.22
CA GLU A 538 -43.46 9.62 9.63
C GLU A 538 -43.10 9.15 11.06
N ALA A 539 -44.09 9.15 11.97
CA ALA A 539 -43.92 8.67 13.34
C ALA A 539 -43.65 7.15 13.38
N GLN A 540 -44.36 6.36 12.57
CA GLN A 540 -44.11 4.93 12.46
C GLN A 540 -42.73 4.64 11.85
N TRP A 541 -42.29 5.42 10.86
CA TRP A 541 -40.93 5.29 10.32
C TRP A 541 -39.85 5.60 11.35
N ALA A 542 -40.04 6.62 12.18
CA ALA A 542 -39.12 6.94 13.26
C ALA A 542 -39.02 5.78 14.27
N GLN A 543 -40.14 5.17 14.63
CA GLN A 543 -40.17 4.00 15.52
C GLN A 543 -39.46 2.78 14.91
N ILE A 544 -39.70 2.47 13.62
CA ILE A 544 -39.01 1.38 12.93
C ILE A 544 -37.49 1.63 12.89
N ARG A 545 -37.06 2.86 12.58
CA ARG A 545 -35.63 3.22 12.61
C ARG A 545 -35.03 3.04 14.00
N ALA A 546 -35.71 3.50 15.05
CA ALA A 546 -35.23 3.34 16.43
C ALA A 546 -35.11 1.85 16.82
N LEU A 547 -36.07 1.01 16.42
CA LEU A 547 -36.04 -0.43 16.67
C LEU A 547 -34.89 -1.15 15.93
N VAL A 548 -34.43 -0.62 14.79
CA VAL A 548 -33.41 -1.25 13.96
C VAL A 548 -32.01 -0.71 14.25
N PHE A 549 -31.84 0.61 14.37
CA PHE A 549 -30.54 1.28 14.47
C PHE A 549 -30.26 1.90 15.85
N GLY A 550 -31.23 1.91 16.77
CA GLY A 550 -31.13 2.61 18.05
C GLY A 550 -31.33 4.13 17.93
N ASP A 551 -31.33 4.85 19.06
CA ASP A 551 -31.63 6.29 19.15
C ASP A 551 -30.52 7.24 18.60
N ALA A 552 -29.57 6.72 17.81
CA ALA A 552 -28.48 7.51 17.27
C ALA A 552 -28.74 7.92 15.81
N VAL A 553 -29.07 9.22 15.64
CA VAL A 553 -28.81 10.15 14.52
C VAL A 553 -30.09 10.86 14.04
N PRO A 554 -30.20 12.20 14.19
CA PRO A 554 -31.05 13.01 13.33
C PRO A 554 -30.32 13.40 12.04
N HIS A 555 -30.94 13.01 10.93
CA HIS A 555 -30.95 13.56 9.55
C HIS A 555 -29.77 14.42 9.04
N LEU A 556 -29.18 13.95 7.93
CA LEU A 556 -28.70 14.81 6.85
C LEU A 556 -29.65 14.63 5.66
N SER A 557 -30.35 15.72 5.32
CA SER A 557 -31.09 15.93 4.08
C SER A 557 -30.19 16.01 2.85
#